data_AF-A0A419GS88-F1
#
_entry.id   AF-A0A419GS88-F1
#
_cell.length_a   1.000
_cell.length_b   1.000
_cell.length_c   1.000
_cell.angle_alpha   90.00
_cell.angle_beta   90.00
_cell.angle_gamma   90.00
#
_symmetry.space_group_name_H-M   'P 1'
#
loop_
_entity.id
_entity.type
_entity.pdbx_description
1 polymer ?
#
loop_
_entity_poly.entity_id
_entity_poly.type
_entity_poly.pdbx_seq_one_letter_code
_entity_poly.pdbx_strand_id
1 'polypeptide(L)'
;MLPDDYHGIINILNTQYDSQGTVSGSPASSWNGTWQSAVVINGTNNNNTDTDSGYTVEVKIPWTTIGFSSAPSGDILVRMGFLLNDKDATTMDRAMWPQGGGSVFPNASNWGDVLTTVLTTYYCDNDGDTYIEDTTLNNKCIGTGCEPVGCQTVPGNDCEDTDPTINPGAAELCDITDNNCDGLLNDLDCAIAVYINEAFETGEPAGWTIIDNAGTGAVWRFDNPGVRGNRTGGAGNFAIADSDYYCSLMDTELHTPVVDMSNLGTITILFKTDFWGVIADVDVSINGAAGPWTNIWRKTGQYRGPIAEAIDITAIAAGHSNVMIRFHNYNEDCTGWWQVDDIVITGICSAFYYRDSDGDSYGDPNNSLQACSQPEGYVSDNTDCDDSNSSINPATLWYPDADEDGYGNPVFALVQCTQPIGPPSYVLNNTDYDDNDPNIYPGGPAVRIAITTPSYYFTLQEAYDNAGDGDTIQCLASTFAENLSIDINKSITFEGGYDGPFSSIVGKSILNGNMTITNRILAIENFVLQ
;
A
#
# COMPACT_ATOMS: atom_id res chain seq x y z
N MET A 1 -54.12 -0.64 -44.91
CA MET A 1 -53.01 0.07 -44.26
C MET A 1 -53.57 0.94 -43.16
N LEU A 2 -53.25 0.65 -41.91
CA LEU A 2 -53.49 1.51 -40.75
C LEU A 2 -52.46 2.67 -40.73
N PRO A 3 -52.64 3.74 -39.92
CA PRO A 3 -51.75 4.91 -39.92
C PRO A 3 -50.27 4.63 -39.60
N ASP A 4 -50.00 3.51 -38.95
CA ASP A 4 -48.69 2.96 -38.58
C ASP A 4 -48.06 2.06 -39.66
N ASP A 5 -48.81 1.70 -40.72
CA ASP A 5 -48.27 0.99 -41.87
C ASP A 5 -47.57 1.97 -42.84
N TYR A 6 -46.28 1.75 -43.09
CA TYR A 6 -45.48 2.48 -44.09
C TYR A 6 -45.08 1.54 -45.23
N HIS A 7 -45.40 1.90 -46.47
CA HIS A 7 -45.03 1.14 -47.66
C HIS A 7 -44.02 1.92 -48.50
N GLY A 8 -42.78 1.45 -48.55
CA GLY A 8 -41.79 1.84 -49.56
C GLY A 8 -41.76 0.82 -50.69
N ILE A 9 -41.94 1.27 -51.92
CA ILE A 9 -41.96 0.44 -53.14
C ILE A 9 -40.79 0.88 -54.02
N ILE A 10 -39.95 -0.08 -54.44
CA ILE A 10 -38.87 0.15 -55.41
C ILE A 10 -39.09 -0.80 -56.59
N ASN A 11 -38.93 -0.32 -57.82
CA ASN A 11 -38.82 -1.21 -58.99
C ASN A 11 -37.36 -1.55 -59.31
N ILE A 12 -37.14 -2.47 -60.26
CA ILE A 12 -35.78 -2.90 -60.68
C ILE A 12 -34.89 -1.79 -61.26
N LEU A 13 -35.48 -0.64 -61.63
CA LEU A 13 -34.76 0.56 -62.10
C LEU A 13 -34.47 1.54 -60.95
N ASN A 14 -34.56 1.08 -59.70
CA ASN A 14 -34.47 1.90 -58.49
C ASN A 14 -35.47 3.07 -58.43
N THR A 15 -36.59 2.99 -59.16
CA THR A 15 -37.66 4.01 -59.08
C THR A 15 -38.46 3.78 -57.81
N GLN A 16 -38.47 4.79 -56.94
CA GLN A 16 -39.20 4.77 -55.69
C GLN A 16 -40.65 5.25 -55.87
N TYR A 17 -41.56 4.61 -55.15
CA TYR A 17 -42.90 5.10 -54.85
C TYR A 17 -43.18 4.78 -53.38
N ASP A 18 -43.88 5.67 -52.68
CA ASP A 18 -44.07 5.54 -51.25
C ASP A 18 -45.50 5.93 -50.82
N SER A 19 -46.01 5.29 -49.76
CA SER A 19 -47.29 5.67 -49.16
C SER A 19 -47.38 5.25 -47.70
N GLN A 20 -47.98 6.11 -46.87
CA GLN A 20 -48.40 5.79 -45.51
C GLN A 20 -49.87 5.36 -45.50
N GLY A 21 -50.29 4.51 -44.56
CA GLY A 21 -51.71 4.24 -44.34
C GLY A 21 -52.49 5.41 -43.74
N THR A 22 -53.81 5.33 -43.81
CA THR A 22 -54.73 6.33 -43.22
C THR A 22 -55.66 5.67 -42.21
N VAL A 23 -56.32 6.50 -41.38
CA VAL A 23 -57.35 6.05 -40.43
C VAL A 23 -58.55 5.36 -41.10
N SER A 24 -58.73 5.52 -42.42
CA SER A 24 -59.75 4.83 -43.21
C SER A 24 -59.26 3.52 -43.86
N GLY A 25 -58.06 3.05 -43.50
CA GLY A 25 -57.47 1.82 -44.04
C GLY A 25 -56.82 1.95 -45.42
N SER A 26 -56.83 3.14 -46.03
CA SER A 26 -56.44 3.42 -47.42
C SER A 26 -55.03 4.03 -47.53
N PRO A 27 -54.41 4.12 -48.72
CA PRO A 27 -53.12 4.78 -48.89
C PRO A 27 -53.25 6.30 -48.93
N ALA A 28 -52.38 6.99 -48.19
CA ALA A 28 -52.11 8.41 -48.40
C ALA A 28 -51.15 8.57 -49.59
N SER A 29 -51.70 8.77 -50.79
CA SER A 29 -50.93 9.01 -52.02
C SER A 29 -50.23 10.38 -52.11
N SER A 30 -50.12 11.07 -50.96
CA SER A 30 -49.48 12.38 -50.81
C SER A 30 -48.40 12.37 -49.71
N TRP A 31 -48.05 11.20 -49.17
CA TRP A 31 -46.86 11.03 -48.35
C TRP A 31 -45.61 11.16 -49.24
N ASN A 32 -44.51 11.65 -48.68
CA ASN A 32 -43.24 11.81 -49.36
C ASN A 32 -42.08 11.58 -48.40
N GLY A 33 -42.03 10.37 -47.82
CA GLY A 33 -40.97 9.94 -46.95
C GLY A 33 -39.60 10.16 -47.60
N THR A 34 -38.63 10.65 -46.82
CA THR A 34 -37.24 10.73 -47.30
C THR A 34 -36.56 9.41 -46.99
N TRP A 35 -36.25 8.62 -48.01
CA TRP A 35 -35.53 7.34 -47.88
C TRP A 35 -34.63 7.12 -49.09
N GLN A 36 -33.62 6.27 -48.94
CA GLN A 36 -32.65 5.96 -49.98
C GLN A 36 -32.73 4.47 -50.32
N SER A 37 -32.58 4.15 -51.60
CA SER A 37 -32.45 2.78 -52.07
C SER A 37 -31.40 2.68 -53.15
N ALA A 38 -30.80 1.51 -53.28
CA ALA A 38 -30.00 1.11 -54.42
C ALA A 38 -30.44 -0.29 -54.86
N VAL A 39 -30.71 -0.46 -56.16
CA VAL A 39 -30.95 -1.77 -56.76
C VAL A 39 -29.75 -2.11 -57.63
N VAL A 40 -29.03 -3.17 -57.27
CA VAL A 40 -27.93 -3.71 -58.05
C VAL A 40 -28.43 -4.97 -58.75
N ILE A 41 -28.42 -4.95 -60.08
CA ILE A 41 -28.84 -6.07 -60.90
C ILE A 41 -27.68 -7.06 -61.01
N ASN A 42 -27.92 -8.32 -60.65
CA ASN A 42 -27.22 -9.45 -61.26
C ASN A 42 -28.20 -10.34 -62.09
N GLY A 43 -29.52 -10.38 -61.82
CA GLY A 43 -30.63 -11.00 -62.62
C GLY A 43 -31.83 -11.50 -61.76
N THR A 44 -32.59 -12.54 -62.16
CA THR A 44 -33.68 -13.17 -61.34
C THR A 44 -33.49 -14.69 -61.06
N ASN A 45 -34.03 -15.70 -61.76
CA ASN A 45 -35.40 -16.26 -61.62
C ASN A 45 -35.91 -17.28 -62.74
N ASN A 46 -36.08 -16.93 -64.04
CA ASN A 46 -36.48 -17.92 -65.10
C ASN A 46 -36.38 -17.55 -66.62
N ASN A 47 -35.73 -18.42 -67.43
CA ASN A 47 -36.35 -19.08 -68.62
C ASN A 47 -37.19 -20.27 -68.07
N ASN A 48 -37.99 -20.98 -68.88
CA ASN A 48 -38.73 -22.16 -68.40
C ASN A 48 -37.80 -23.33 -67.93
N THR A 49 -36.47 -23.13 -67.93
CA THR A 49 -35.42 -23.91 -67.25
C THR A 49 -34.29 -23.05 -66.60
N ASP A 50 -34.52 -21.75 -66.35
CA ASP A 50 -33.68 -20.75 -65.63
C ASP A 50 -32.18 -20.51 -65.98
N THR A 51 -31.79 -19.23 -66.17
CA THR A 51 -30.40 -18.70 -66.21
C THR A 51 -30.32 -17.23 -65.76
N ASP A 52 -31.05 -16.89 -64.72
CA ASP A 52 -31.39 -15.52 -64.35
C ASP A 52 -30.77 -15.32 -62.92
N SER A 53 -29.99 -14.25 -62.70
CA SER A 53 -28.90 -14.22 -61.68
C SER A 53 -29.03 -13.25 -60.46
N GLY A 54 -30.20 -13.13 -59.81
CA GLY A 54 -30.44 -12.38 -58.54
C GLY A 54 -30.34 -10.82 -58.54
N TYR A 55 -31.28 -10.11 -57.88
CA TYR A 55 -31.16 -8.66 -57.59
C TYR A 55 -30.76 -8.45 -56.12
N THR A 56 -29.85 -7.51 -55.84
CA THR A 56 -29.62 -7.00 -54.48
C THR A 56 -30.31 -5.65 -54.34
N VAL A 57 -31.12 -5.50 -53.28
CA VAL A 57 -31.83 -4.25 -52.96
C VAL A 57 -31.38 -3.78 -51.59
N GLU A 58 -30.63 -2.68 -51.55
CA GLU A 58 -30.27 -2.00 -50.30
C GLU A 58 -31.27 -0.87 -50.04
N VAL A 59 -31.73 -0.74 -48.79
CA VAL A 59 -32.71 0.27 -48.38
C VAL A 59 -32.25 0.93 -47.09
N LYS A 60 -32.25 2.26 -47.06
CA LYS A 60 -31.93 3.08 -45.88
C LYS A 60 -33.08 4.03 -45.58
N ILE A 61 -33.75 3.79 -44.45
CA ILE A 61 -34.87 4.59 -43.96
C ILE A 61 -34.42 5.34 -42.70
N PRO A 62 -34.42 6.68 -42.69
CA PRO A 62 -34.21 7.47 -41.48
C PRO A 62 -35.34 7.23 -40.46
N TRP A 63 -34.99 7.18 -39.18
CA TRP A 63 -35.96 7.01 -38.08
C TRP A 63 -37.08 8.06 -38.09
N THR A 64 -36.74 9.30 -38.46
CA THR A 64 -37.69 10.42 -38.64
C THR A 64 -38.71 10.21 -39.74
N THR A 65 -38.40 9.40 -40.75
CA THR A 65 -39.32 9.09 -41.86
C THR A 65 -40.45 8.15 -41.42
N ILE A 66 -40.22 7.30 -40.41
CA ILE A 66 -41.21 6.36 -39.85
C ILE A 66 -41.74 6.80 -38.47
N GLY A 67 -41.59 8.08 -38.12
CA GLY A 67 -42.26 8.72 -36.98
C GLY A 67 -41.42 8.89 -35.70
N PHE A 68 -40.16 8.44 -35.68
CA PHE A 68 -39.28 8.59 -34.50
C PHE A 68 -38.42 9.85 -34.59
N SER A 69 -38.45 10.71 -33.57
CA SER A 69 -37.69 11.97 -33.56
C SER A 69 -36.16 11.78 -33.48
N SER A 70 -35.70 10.62 -33.05
CA SER A 70 -34.29 10.21 -32.95
C SER A 70 -34.19 8.68 -33.00
N ALA A 71 -32.97 8.13 -33.00
CA ALA A 71 -32.81 6.68 -32.79
C ALA A 71 -33.36 6.30 -31.39
N PRO A 72 -34.20 5.27 -31.28
CA PRO A 72 -34.76 4.86 -29.98
C PRO A 72 -33.66 4.31 -29.05
N SER A 73 -33.79 4.60 -27.76
CA SER A 73 -32.80 4.28 -26.72
C SER A 73 -32.98 2.88 -26.10
N GLY A 74 -33.61 1.95 -26.83
CA GLY A 74 -33.94 0.61 -26.36
C GLY A 74 -34.53 -0.22 -27.51
N ASP A 75 -34.77 -1.51 -27.23
CA ASP A 75 -35.17 -2.48 -28.27
C ASP A 75 -36.45 -2.06 -29.00
N ILE A 76 -36.37 -2.04 -30.33
CA ILE A 76 -37.50 -1.84 -31.23
C ILE A 76 -37.69 -3.05 -32.14
N LEU A 77 -38.94 -3.47 -32.27
CA LEU A 77 -39.33 -4.51 -33.22
C LEU A 77 -39.80 -3.85 -34.52
N VAL A 78 -38.98 -3.87 -35.56
CA VAL A 78 -39.37 -3.43 -36.91
C VAL A 78 -39.78 -4.65 -37.73
N ARG A 79 -41.03 -4.65 -38.18
CA ARG A 79 -41.57 -5.67 -39.09
C ARG A 79 -41.55 -5.17 -40.52
N MET A 80 -40.89 -5.90 -41.41
CA MET A 80 -40.76 -5.55 -42.82
C MET A 80 -41.36 -6.63 -43.71
N GLY A 81 -42.25 -6.22 -44.62
CA GLY A 81 -42.81 -7.08 -45.66
C GLY A 81 -42.30 -6.66 -47.03
N PHE A 82 -41.81 -7.62 -47.82
CA PHE A 82 -41.39 -7.38 -49.20
C PHE A 82 -42.45 -7.89 -50.18
N LEU A 83 -42.83 -7.03 -51.13
CA LEU A 83 -43.78 -7.31 -52.20
C LEU A 83 -43.05 -7.24 -53.55
N LEU A 84 -42.86 -8.39 -54.19
CA LEU A 84 -42.37 -8.47 -55.57
C LEU A 84 -43.54 -8.72 -56.52
N ASN A 85 -43.52 -8.06 -57.67
CA ASN A 85 -44.54 -8.22 -58.72
C ASN A 85 -43.88 -8.10 -60.09
N ASP A 86 -43.90 -9.18 -60.88
CA ASP A 86 -43.59 -9.08 -62.32
C ASP A 86 -44.78 -8.46 -63.07
N LYS A 87 -44.51 -7.80 -64.20
CA LYS A 87 -45.57 -7.16 -65.00
C LYS A 87 -45.22 -7.05 -66.49
N ASP A 88 -45.27 -8.18 -67.18
CA ASP A 88 -45.12 -8.23 -68.65
C ASP A 88 -46.47 -8.20 -69.39
N ALA A 89 -47.13 -7.03 -69.46
CA ALA A 89 -48.26 -6.81 -70.38
C ALA A 89 -48.48 -5.32 -70.74
N THR A 90 -48.74 -5.06 -72.03
CA THR A 90 -48.71 -3.73 -72.67
C THR A 90 -50.03 -2.94 -72.67
N THR A 91 -50.98 -3.25 -71.79
CA THR A 91 -52.22 -2.45 -71.63
C THR A 91 -52.36 -1.89 -70.22
N MET A 92 -52.43 -0.57 -70.14
CA MET A 92 -52.74 0.13 -68.89
C MET A 92 -54.24 0.05 -68.59
N ASP A 93 -54.61 -0.62 -67.50
CA ASP A 93 -55.68 -0.12 -66.64
C ASP A 93 -55.27 -0.25 -65.16
N ARG A 94 -56.02 0.43 -64.28
CA ARG A 94 -55.52 1.08 -63.06
C ARG A 94 -55.57 0.20 -61.79
N ALA A 95 -54.85 0.71 -60.79
CA ALA A 95 -54.90 0.41 -59.35
C ALA A 95 -54.18 -0.85 -58.84
N MET A 96 -53.09 -0.61 -58.09
CA MET A 96 -52.50 -1.58 -57.15
C MET A 96 -53.35 -1.69 -55.88
N TRP A 97 -54.54 -2.28 -55.98
CA TRP A 97 -55.32 -2.78 -54.84
C TRP A 97 -55.94 -4.14 -55.25
N PRO A 98 -55.94 -5.16 -54.37
CA PRO A 98 -56.37 -6.51 -54.71
C PRO A 98 -57.91 -6.62 -54.79
N GLN A 99 -58.51 -6.05 -55.84
CA GLN A 99 -59.92 -6.29 -56.16
C GLN A 99 -60.08 -7.55 -57.01
N GLY A 100 -60.19 -8.69 -56.33
CA GLY A 100 -60.64 -9.94 -56.95
C GLY A 100 -59.85 -11.18 -56.60
N GLY A 101 -60.07 -11.74 -55.40
CA GLY A 101 -60.05 -13.20 -55.16
C GLY A 101 -58.78 -14.02 -55.42
N GLY A 102 -57.65 -13.40 -55.81
CA GLY A 102 -56.39 -14.08 -56.10
C GLY A 102 -55.32 -13.73 -55.08
N SER A 103 -55.23 -14.49 -53.99
CA SER A 103 -54.17 -14.38 -53.00
C SER A 103 -52.84 -14.91 -53.55
N VAL A 104 -51.94 -14.02 -53.96
CA VAL A 104 -50.53 -14.35 -54.15
C VAL A 104 -49.79 -13.94 -52.86
N PHE A 105 -49.17 -14.94 -52.22
CA PHE A 105 -48.63 -14.95 -50.84
C PHE A 105 -49.68 -15.02 -49.70
N PRO A 106 -49.85 -16.21 -49.08
CA PRO A 106 -50.64 -16.38 -47.85
C PRO A 106 -49.80 -16.19 -46.58
N ASN A 107 -50.48 -15.81 -45.49
CA ASN A 107 -50.02 -15.74 -44.09
C ASN A 107 -48.91 -14.75 -43.71
N ALA A 108 -49.22 -13.89 -42.73
CA ALA A 108 -48.29 -13.04 -41.98
C ALA A 108 -47.38 -13.81 -41.00
N SER A 109 -47.15 -15.11 -41.25
CA SER A 109 -46.37 -16.01 -40.38
C SER A 109 -44.87 -16.03 -40.70
N ASN A 110 -44.49 -15.46 -41.85
CA ASN A 110 -43.11 -15.51 -42.39
C ASN A 110 -42.51 -14.10 -42.55
N TRP A 111 -42.96 -13.12 -41.76
CA TRP A 111 -42.29 -11.82 -41.70
C TRP A 111 -40.98 -11.95 -40.93
N GLY A 112 -39.89 -11.45 -41.49
CA GLY A 112 -38.60 -11.41 -40.79
C GLY A 112 -38.59 -10.25 -39.80
N ASP A 113 -38.43 -10.56 -38.52
CA ASP A 113 -38.19 -9.54 -37.49
C ASP A 113 -36.72 -9.09 -37.54
N VAL A 114 -36.47 -7.79 -37.62
CA VAL A 114 -35.11 -7.20 -37.56
C VAL A 114 -34.92 -6.54 -36.20
N LEU A 115 -34.04 -7.10 -35.38
CA LEU A 115 -33.68 -6.58 -34.07
C LEU A 115 -32.41 -5.71 -34.17
N THR A 116 -32.44 -4.50 -33.60
CA THR A 116 -31.28 -3.61 -33.50
C THR A 116 -30.89 -3.42 -32.04
N THR A 117 -29.72 -3.91 -31.63
CA THR A 117 -29.27 -3.91 -30.22
C THR A 117 -28.05 -3.01 -30.01
N VAL A 118 -27.93 -2.44 -28.81
CA VAL A 118 -26.83 -1.55 -28.39
C VAL A 118 -25.59 -2.36 -27.98
N LEU A 119 -24.40 -1.82 -28.27
CA LEU A 119 -23.10 -2.35 -27.82
C LEU A 119 -22.57 -1.50 -26.66
N THR A 120 -22.21 -2.16 -25.55
CA THR A 120 -21.73 -1.55 -24.31
C THR A 120 -20.27 -1.94 -24.08
N THR A 121 -19.47 -1.02 -23.54
CA THR A 121 -18.04 -1.19 -23.17
C THR A 121 -17.88 -1.09 -21.66
N TYR A 122 -16.96 -1.84 -21.08
CA TYR A 122 -16.67 -1.84 -19.64
C TYR A 122 -15.19 -2.13 -19.34
N TYR A 123 -14.78 -1.68 -18.15
CA TYR A 123 -13.49 -1.91 -17.48
C TYR A 123 -13.69 -2.94 -16.37
N CYS A 124 -12.72 -3.78 -16.05
CA CYS A 124 -12.84 -4.79 -14.99
C CYS A 124 -11.63 -4.81 -14.06
N ASP A 125 -11.83 -5.35 -12.87
CA ASP A 125 -10.81 -5.92 -11.98
C ASP A 125 -10.30 -7.23 -12.61
N ASN A 126 -9.03 -7.28 -13.02
CA ASN A 126 -8.41 -8.46 -13.65
C ASN A 126 -7.58 -9.33 -12.70
N ASP A 127 -7.05 -8.80 -11.59
CA ASP A 127 -6.16 -9.50 -10.68
C ASP A 127 -6.77 -9.89 -9.32
N GLY A 128 -7.89 -9.28 -8.96
CA GLY A 128 -8.74 -9.62 -7.83
C GLY A 128 -8.56 -8.76 -6.58
N ASP A 129 -7.93 -7.59 -6.67
CA ASP A 129 -7.69 -6.70 -5.53
C ASP A 129 -8.84 -5.71 -5.19
N THR A 130 -9.88 -5.67 -6.04
CA THR A 130 -11.08 -4.81 -6.01
C THR A 130 -10.95 -3.39 -6.57
N TYR A 131 -9.79 -2.99 -7.09
CA TYR A 131 -9.64 -1.83 -7.97
C TYR A 131 -9.88 -2.23 -9.43
N ILE A 132 -9.92 -1.25 -10.34
CA ILE A 132 -10.36 -1.44 -11.74
C ILE A 132 -9.55 -0.53 -12.66
N GLU A 133 -9.15 -1.05 -13.82
CA GLU A 133 -8.26 -0.39 -14.79
C GLU A 133 -8.66 1.07 -15.14
N ASP A 134 -7.67 1.96 -15.17
CA ASP A 134 -7.84 3.39 -15.45
C ASP A 134 -7.85 3.76 -16.95
N THR A 135 -7.28 2.92 -17.83
CA THR A 135 -6.93 3.32 -19.20
C THR A 135 -7.31 2.34 -20.32
N THR A 136 -7.18 1.02 -20.16
CA THR A 136 -7.52 0.07 -21.23
C THR A 136 -8.96 -0.43 -21.15
N LEU A 137 -9.60 -0.61 -22.31
CA LEU A 137 -10.93 -1.17 -22.42
C LEU A 137 -10.88 -2.70 -22.44
N ASN A 138 -11.12 -3.36 -21.30
CA ASN A 138 -11.02 -4.82 -21.17
C ASN A 138 -11.95 -5.54 -22.17
N ASN A 139 -13.24 -5.16 -22.29
CA ASN A 139 -14.18 -5.90 -23.15
C ASN A 139 -15.45 -5.14 -23.59
N LYS A 140 -16.33 -5.82 -24.37
CA LYS A 140 -17.61 -5.32 -24.89
C LYS A 140 -18.71 -6.36 -24.75
N CYS A 141 -19.94 -5.92 -24.44
CA CYS A 141 -21.12 -6.77 -24.42
C CYS A 141 -22.30 -6.15 -25.20
N ILE A 142 -23.29 -6.99 -25.55
CA ILE A 142 -24.45 -6.61 -26.34
C ILE A 142 -25.69 -6.57 -25.45
N GLY A 143 -26.40 -5.45 -25.44
CA GLY A 143 -27.60 -5.21 -24.63
C GLY A 143 -27.38 -4.27 -23.43
N THR A 144 -28.44 -4.04 -22.66
CA THR A 144 -28.42 -3.23 -21.43
C THR A 144 -28.25 -4.12 -20.21
N GLY A 145 -27.33 -3.78 -19.30
CA GLY A 145 -27.07 -4.56 -18.08
C GLY A 145 -26.32 -5.88 -18.33
N CYS A 146 -25.50 -5.93 -19.38
CA CYS A 146 -24.67 -7.09 -19.75
C CYS A 146 -23.26 -7.07 -19.11
N GLU A 147 -23.05 -6.17 -18.15
CA GLU A 147 -21.81 -5.96 -17.40
C GLU A 147 -21.59 -7.10 -16.37
N PRO A 148 -20.41 -7.74 -16.35
CA PRO A 148 -20.08 -8.72 -15.31
C PRO A 148 -19.94 -8.09 -13.92
N VAL A 149 -20.05 -8.90 -12.87
CA VAL A 149 -19.69 -8.50 -11.51
C VAL A 149 -18.17 -8.32 -11.44
N GLY A 150 -17.70 -7.20 -10.88
CA GLY A 150 -16.28 -6.81 -10.90
C GLY A 150 -15.91 -5.85 -12.05
N CYS A 151 -16.90 -5.33 -12.78
CA CYS A 151 -16.68 -4.41 -13.90
C CYS A 151 -17.55 -3.15 -13.80
N GLN A 152 -17.11 -2.06 -14.45
CA GLN A 152 -17.82 -0.79 -14.54
C GLN A 152 -17.70 -0.12 -15.94
N THR A 153 -18.68 0.72 -16.29
CA THR A 153 -18.74 1.40 -17.60
C THR A 153 -17.94 2.71 -17.69
N VAL A 154 -17.25 3.10 -16.61
CA VAL A 154 -16.30 4.22 -16.54
C VAL A 154 -14.93 3.68 -16.11
N PRO A 155 -13.81 4.32 -16.51
CA PRO A 155 -12.50 3.88 -16.04
C PRO A 155 -12.40 4.00 -14.52
N GLY A 156 -11.62 3.11 -13.90
CA GLY A 156 -11.32 3.18 -12.48
C GLY A 156 -10.09 4.04 -12.20
N ASN A 157 -9.25 3.56 -11.30
CA ASN A 157 -8.06 4.25 -10.81
C ASN A 157 -6.93 3.27 -10.44
N ASP A 158 -7.02 2.03 -10.92
CA ASP A 158 -5.90 1.10 -10.91
C ASP A 158 -4.94 1.41 -12.06
N CYS A 159 -3.67 1.59 -11.73
CA CYS A 159 -2.61 1.93 -12.67
C CYS A 159 -1.88 0.70 -13.25
N GLU A 160 -2.01 -0.50 -12.66
CA GLU A 160 -1.44 -1.75 -13.16
C GLU A 160 -2.36 -2.96 -12.83
N ASP A 161 -3.53 -3.01 -13.50
CA ASP A 161 -4.61 -4.05 -13.47
C ASP A 161 -4.16 -5.46 -13.93
N THR A 162 -2.98 -5.89 -13.50
CA THR A 162 -2.43 -7.24 -13.58
C THR A 162 -1.55 -7.63 -12.38
N ASP A 163 -1.31 -6.73 -11.42
CA ASP A 163 -0.56 -6.98 -10.19
C ASP A 163 -1.32 -6.45 -8.95
N PRO A 164 -1.90 -7.33 -8.11
CA PRO A 164 -2.76 -6.96 -6.97
C PRO A 164 -2.00 -6.32 -5.79
N THR A 165 -0.75 -5.90 -6.02
CA THR A 165 0.10 -5.18 -5.08
C THR A 165 0.38 -3.73 -5.50
N ILE A 166 -0.11 -3.30 -6.68
CA ILE A 166 0.00 -1.93 -7.20
C ILE A 166 -1.42 -1.38 -7.36
N ASN A 167 -1.91 -0.62 -6.38
CA ASN A 167 -3.27 -0.09 -6.39
C ASN A 167 -3.46 1.07 -5.39
N PRO A 168 -4.54 1.86 -5.53
CA PRO A 168 -4.91 2.96 -4.62
C PRO A 168 -5.08 2.65 -3.12
N GLY A 169 -5.02 1.39 -2.71
CA GLY A 169 -5.03 0.97 -1.31
C GLY A 169 -3.72 0.32 -0.83
N ALA A 170 -2.72 0.18 -1.71
CA ALA A 170 -1.43 -0.38 -1.40
C ALA A 170 -0.59 0.57 -0.53
N ALA A 171 0.38 -0.01 0.17
CA ALA A 171 1.43 0.75 0.83
C ALA A 171 2.54 1.03 -0.19
N GLU A 172 3.04 2.26 -0.21
CA GLU A 172 4.15 2.63 -1.10
C GLU A 172 5.40 1.79 -0.83
N LEU A 173 6.05 1.35 -1.91
CA LEU A 173 7.32 0.65 -1.83
C LEU A 173 8.45 1.57 -2.28
N CYS A 174 9.61 1.37 -1.66
CA CYS A 174 10.82 2.10 -1.98
C CYS A 174 11.49 1.60 -3.28
N ASP A 175 10.77 1.63 -4.40
CA ASP A 175 11.31 1.34 -5.73
C ASP A 175 11.10 2.51 -6.72
N ILE A 176 10.75 2.23 -7.98
CA ILE A 176 10.54 3.22 -9.05
C ILE A 176 9.14 3.13 -9.68
N THR A 177 8.27 2.33 -9.07
CA THR A 177 6.86 2.14 -9.38
C THR A 177 6.04 3.08 -8.52
N ASP A 178 4.88 3.49 -9.02
CA ASP A 178 3.86 4.23 -8.27
C ASP A 178 2.93 3.16 -7.67
N ASN A 179 3.25 2.65 -6.47
CA ASN A 179 2.55 1.49 -5.93
C ASN A 179 1.13 1.83 -5.45
N ASN A 180 0.87 3.08 -5.09
CA ASN A 180 -0.40 3.59 -4.60
C ASN A 180 -1.24 4.32 -5.69
N CYS A 181 -0.73 4.41 -6.92
CA CYS A 181 -1.38 5.08 -8.06
C CYS A 181 -1.78 6.56 -7.81
N ASP A 182 -1.10 7.31 -6.94
CA ASP A 182 -1.41 8.73 -6.65
C ASP A 182 -0.73 9.73 -7.61
N GLY A 183 0.20 9.25 -8.44
CA GLY A 183 0.98 10.04 -9.40
C GLY A 183 2.34 10.52 -8.88
N LEU A 184 2.77 10.08 -7.69
CA LEU A 184 4.06 10.40 -7.06
C LEU A 184 4.95 9.15 -6.99
N LEU A 185 5.88 9.03 -7.94
CA LEU A 185 6.96 8.02 -7.99
C LEU A 185 7.93 8.04 -6.77
N ASN A 186 7.63 8.82 -5.74
CA ASN A 186 8.48 9.03 -4.57
C ASN A 186 7.68 9.64 -3.38
N ASP A 187 6.52 9.10 -3.03
CA ASP A 187 5.82 9.59 -1.82
C ASP A 187 6.66 9.35 -0.54
N LEU A 188 6.46 10.22 0.44
CA LEU A 188 7.57 10.76 1.24
C LEU A 188 8.02 9.92 2.45
N ASP A 189 7.71 8.62 2.49
CA ASP A 189 8.16 7.69 3.54
C ASP A 189 9.53 7.04 3.22
N CYS A 190 10.00 7.17 1.98
CA CYS A 190 11.30 6.65 1.58
C CYS A 190 12.45 7.60 1.97
N ALA A 191 13.29 7.19 2.92
CA ALA A 191 14.47 7.96 3.33
C ALA A 191 15.56 7.92 2.24
N ILE A 192 15.45 8.81 1.25
CA ILE A 192 16.46 8.98 0.19
C ILE A 192 17.65 9.77 0.74
N ALA A 193 18.80 9.10 0.87
CA ALA A 193 20.07 9.70 1.20
C ALA A 193 20.85 10.08 -0.07
N VAL A 194 21.17 11.38 -0.20
CA VAL A 194 22.03 11.90 -1.28
C VAL A 194 23.45 12.01 -0.76
N TYR A 195 24.37 11.21 -1.30
CA TYR A 195 25.76 11.15 -0.84
C TYR A 195 26.71 12.01 -1.68
N ILE A 196 26.46 12.08 -2.99
CA ILE A 196 27.16 12.96 -3.91
C ILE A 196 26.12 13.70 -4.75
N ASN A 197 26.33 14.99 -4.95
CA ASN A 197 25.57 15.84 -5.85
C ASN A 197 26.54 16.91 -6.37
N GLU A 198 27.08 16.69 -7.57
CA GLU A 198 28.19 17.46 -8.12
C GLU A 198 27.92 17.89 -9.57
N ALA A 199 27.84 19.20 -9.79
CA ALA A 199 27.58 19.83 -11.08
C ALA A 199 28.81 20.59 -11.64
N PHE A 200 29.98 20.44 -11.01
CA PHE A 200 31.27 20.99 -11.42
C PHE A 200 31.35 22.52 -11.60
N GLU A 201 30.33 23.26 -11.18
CA GLU A 201 30.19 24.72 -11.39
C GLU A 201 31.37 25.53 -10.81
N THR A 202 32.05 24.99 -9.80
CA THR A 202 33.20 25.65 -9.14
C THR A 202 34.57 25.08 -9.52
N GLY A 203 34.64 24.11 -10.43
CA GLY A 203 35.87 23.45 -10.87
C GLY A 203 36.08 22.07 -10.25
N GLU A 204 37.32 21.76 -9.88
CA GLU A 204 37.68 20.49 -9.22
C GLU A 204 37.02 20.41 -7.82
N PRO A 205 36.15 19.43 -7.55
CA PRO A 205 35.42 19.42 -6.29
C PRO A 205 36.23 18.80 -5.14
N ALA A 206 35.92 19.24 -3.92
CA ALA A 206 36.66 18.83 -2.73
C ALA A 206 36.52 17.32 -2.46
N GLY A 207 37.66 16.65 -2.23
CA GLY A 207 37.71 15.22 -1.90
C GLY A 207 37.69 14.28 -3.12
N TRP A 208 37.48 14.81 -4.33
CA TRP A 208 37.72 14.05 -5.56
C TRP A 208 39.22 13.89 -5.80
N THR A 209 39.61 12.95 -6.66
CA THR A 209 41.03 12.73 -7.01
C THR A 209 41.17 12.46 -8.51
N ILE A 210 42.14 13.11 -9.14
CA ILE A 210 42.51 12.89 -10.54
C ILE A 210 43.80 12.06 -10.59
N ILE A 211 43.77 10.98 -11.36
CA ILE A 211 44.92 10.12 -11.62
C ILE A 211 45.38 10.29 -13.07
N ASP A 212 46.70 10.36 -13.28
CA ASP A 212 47.37 10.30 -14.57
C ASP A 212 48.16 8.99 -14.65
N ASN A 213 47.55 7.94 -15.20
CA ASN A 213 48.19 6.64 -15.39
C ASN A 213 49.24 6.69 -16.51
N ALA A 214 49.03 7.55 -17.51
CA ALA A 214 49.95 7.71 -18.65
C ALA A 214 51.21 8.51 -18.29
N GLY A 215 51.15 9.36 -17.27
CA GLY A 215 52.22 10.29 -16.88
C GLY A 215 52.47 11.41 -17.89
N THR A 216 51.47 11.72 -18.74
CA THR A 216 51.59 12.69 -19.85
C THR A 216 51.10 14.10 -19.48
N GLY A 217 50.41 14.26 -18.35
CA GLY A 217 49.68 15.47 -17.99
C GLY A 217 48.34 15.64 -18.73
N ALA A 218 47.93 14.67 -19.55
CA ALA A 218 46.63 14.63 -20.18
C ALA A 218 45.61 14.00 -19.22
N VAL A 219 44.90 14.86 -18.48
CA VAL A 219 44.02 14.48 -17.39
C VAL A 219 42.62 15.07 -17.52
N TRP A 220 41.69 14.62 -16.67
CA TRP A 220 40.41 15.29 -16.44
C TRP A 220 40.59 16.78 -16.08
N ARG A 221 39.70 17.62 -16.60
CA ARG A 221 39.74 19.09 -16.53
C ARG A 221 38.33 19.64 -16.28
N PHE A 222 38.23 20.86 -15.76
CA PHE A 222 36.94 21.52 -15.45
C PHE A 222 36.82 22.93 -16.07
N ASP A 223 37.75 23.29 -16.96
CA ASP A 223 37.90 24.62 -17.58
C ASP A 223 37.74 24.59 -19.11
N ASN A 224 37.17 23.50 -19.66
CA ASN A 224 36.82 23.35 -21.09
C ASN A 224 37.99 23.66 -22.06
N PRO A 225 39.13 22.93 -21.97
CA PRO A 225 40.35 23.21 -22.75
C PRO A 225 40.15 23.31 -24.27
N GLY A 226 39.39 22.38 -24.84
CA GLY A 226 39.09 22.34 -26.28
C GLY A 226 38.02 23.32 -26.75
N VAL A 227 37.48 24.16 -25.87
CA VAL A 227 36.36 25.09 -26.15
C VAL A 227 35.16 24.36 -26.81
N ARG A 228 34.86 23.15 -26.34
CA ARG A 228 33.84 22.23 -26.89
C ARG A 228 32.41 22.73 -26.64
N GLY A 229 32.25 23.52 -25.57
CA GLY A 229 30.97 23.94 -24.97
C GLY A 229 30.38 22.83 -24.08
N ASN A 230 29.52 23.17 -23.12
CA ASN A 230 28.75 22.17 -22.38
C ASN A 230 27.78 21.48 -23.36
N ARG A 231 27.87 20.15 -23.46
CA ARG A 231 27.00 19.30 -24.28
C ARG A 231 26.29 18.21 -23.47
N THR A 232 26.58 18.12 -22.19
CA THR A 232 25.87 17.33 -21.16
C THR A 232 24.50 17.94 -20.85
N GLY A 233 24.37 19.26 -21.02
CA GLY A 233 23.13 20.03 -20.89
C GLY A 233 23.26 21.15 -19.87
N GLY A 234 22.48 22.22 -20.02
CA GLY A 234 22.57 23.40 -19.15
C GLY A 234 23.51 24.48 -19.70
N ALA A 235 23.94 25.39 -18.82
CA ALA A 235 24.75 26.56 -19.17
C ALA A 235 26.04 26.68 -18.31
N GLY A 236 26.30 25.69 -17.47
CA GLY A 236 27.37 25.66 -16.47
C GLY A 236 28.68 25.04 -16.95
N ASN A 237 29.59 24.85 -15.99
CA ASN A 237 30.80 24.04 -16.18
C ASN A 237 30.46 22.54 -16.24
N PHE A 238 31.49 21.71 -16.44
CA PHE A 238 31.39 20.26 -16.57
C PHE A 238 32.80 19.66 -16.44
N ALA A 239 32.91 18.38 -16.07
CA ALA A 239 34.16 17.65 -16.15
C ALA A 239 34.43 17.18 -17.60
N ILE A 240 35.67 17.27 -18.07
CA ILE A 240 36.05 16.81 -19.42
C ILE A 240 37.43 16.13 -19.46
N ALA A 241 37.47 14.97 -20.10
CA ALA A 241 38.68 14.33 -20.60
C ALA A 241 38.80 14.63 -22.12
N ASP A 242 39.88 15.27 -22.57
CA ASP A 242 40.02 15.78 -23.95
C ASP A 242 41.38 15.42 -24.58
N SER A 243 41.50 14.19 -25.10
CA SER A 243 42.71 13.69 -25.74
C SER A 243 43.01 14.37 -27.09
N ASP A 244 41.99 14.94 -27.75
CA ASP A 244 42.12 15.75 -28.97
C ASP A 244 42.72 17.14 -28.69
N TYR A 245 42.43 17.75 -27.54
CA TYR A 245 43.11 18.97 -27.10
C TYR A 245 44.58 18.73 -26.73
N TYR A 246 44.86 17.70 -25.92
CA TYR A 246 46.23 17.40 -25.48
C TYR A 246 47.09 16.84 -26.62
N CYS A 247 46.47 16.11 -27.55
CA CYS A 247 47.10 15.42 -28.66
C CYS A 247 48.30 14.55 -28.18
N SER A 248 48.03 13.78 -27.12
CA SER A 248 48.95 12.84 -26.46
C SER A 248 48.18 11.63 -25.94
N LEU A 249 48.91 10.54 -25.61
CA LEU A 249 48.31 9.38 -24.94
C LEU A 249 47.63 9.85 -23.65
N MET A 250 46.38 9.45 -23.49
CA MET A 250 45.56 9.79 -22.33
C MET A 250 45.15 8.49 -21.63
N ASP A 251 45.41 8.39 -20.34
CA ASP A 251 44.90 7.34 -19.46
C ASP A 251 44.71 8.00 -18.09
N THR A 252 43.47 8.42 -17.82
CA THR A 252 43.14 9.24 -16.65
C THR A 252 41.85 8.82 -16.00
N GLU A 253 41.84 8.90 -14.67
CA GLU A 253 40.71 8.53 -13.82
C GLU A 253 40.29 9.74 -13.00
N LEU A 254 38.97 9.97 -12.92
CA LEU A 254 38.37 10.90 -11.97
C LEU A 254 37.65 10.06 -10.91
N HIS A 255 38.17 10.05 -9.69
CA HIS A 255 37.64 9.31 -8.54
C HIS A 255 36.73 10.21 -7.71
N THR A 256 35.57 9.68 -7.31
CA THR A 256 34.75 10.28 -6.25
C THR A 256 35.47 10.20 -4.89
N PRO A 257 35.03 10.98 -3.89
CA PRO A 257 35.21 10.60 -2.50
C PRO A 257 34.72 9.17 -2.21
N VAL A 258 35.16 8.60 -1.09
CA VAL A 258 34.59 7.36 -0.55
C VAL A 258 33.19 7.64 0.01
N VAL A 259 32.25 6.75 -0.25
CA VAL A 259 30.87 6.77 0.23
C VAL A 259 30.63 5.53 1.11
N ASP A 260 29.97 5.75 2.24
CA ASP A 260 29.48 4.66 3.09
C ASP A 260 28.06 4.26 2.67
N MET A 261 27.92 3.03 2.18
CA MET A 261 26.68 2.44 1.67
C MET A 261 26.22 1.24 2.51
N SER A 262 26.70 1.13 3.76
CA SER A 262 26.42 -0.03 4.62
C SER A 262 24.95 -0.18 5.01
N ASN A 263 24.20 0.92 5.12
CA ASN A 263 22.80 0.93 5.54
C ASN A 263 21.83 1.28 4.38
N LEU A 264 22.23 0.99 3.15
CA LEU A 264 21.45 1.26 1.94
C LEU A 264 20.87 -0.02 1.34
N GLY A 265 19.67 0.10 0.77
CA GLY A 265 19.02 -0.90 -0.07
C GLY A 265 19.33 -0.59 -1.53
N THR A 266 18.43 0.13 -2.20
CA THR A 266 18.61 0.59 -3.58
C THR A 266 19.67 1.69 -3.66
N ILE A 267 20.62 1.61 -4.59
CA ILE A 267 21.70 2.58 -4.79
C ILE A 267 21.85 2.90 -6.28
N THR A 268 21.73 4.18 -6.64
CA THR A 268 21.74 4.63 -8.04
C THR A 268 22.80 5.71 -8.26
N ILE A 269 23.58 5.55 -9.32
CA ILE A 269 24.41 6.62 -9.88
C ILE A 269 23.65 7.26 -11.04
N LEU A 270 23.45 8.57 -10.99
CA LEU A 270 22.95 9.38 -12.09
C LEU A 270 24.07 10.32 -12.57
N PHE A 271 24.19 10.52 -13.88
CA PHE A 271 25.06 11.53 -14.46
C PHE A 271 24.63 11.91 -15.88
N LYS A 272 25.05 13.09 -16.35
CA LYS A 272 24.90 13.52 -17.74
C LYS A 272 26.20 13.35 -18.51
N THR A 273 26.10 13.04 -19.80
CA THR A 273 27.26 12.67 -20.63
C THR A 273 27.19 13.18 -22.08
N ASP A 274 28.34 13.58 -22.64
CA ASP A 274 28.56 13.78 -24.09
C ASP A 274 29.94 13.21 -24.48
N PHE A 275 29.98 12.42 -25.55
CA PHE A 275 31.14 11.57 -25.80
C PHE A 275 31.43 11.42 -27.31
N TRP A 276 32.71 11.54 -27.67
CA TRP A 276 33.19 11.52 -29.05
C TRP A 276 34.60 10.95 -29.19
N GLY A 277 34.74 9.92 -30.02
CA GLY A 277 36.03 9.39 -30.49
C GLY A 277 36.81 8.55 -29.49
N VAL A 278 36.31 8.35 -28.27
CA VAL A 278 37.08 7.80 -27.14
C VAL A 278 36.52 6.47 -26.59
N ILE A 279 37.11 5.99 -25.50
CA ILE A 279 36.63 4.94 -24.59
C ILE A 279 36.27 5.61 -23.27
N ALA A 280 35.09 5.31 -22.74
CA ALA A 280 34.62 5.83 -21.47
C ALA A 280 34.05 4.69 -20.65
N ASP A 281 34.66 4.46 -19.49
CA ASP A 281 34.25 3.47 -18.51
C ASP A 281 33.81 4.19 -17.22
N VAL A 282 32.72 3.72 -16.62
CA VAL A 282 32.40 4.01 -15.21
C VAL A 282 32.53 2.71 -14.43
N ASP A 283 33.32 2.73 -13.37
CA ASP A 283 33.58 1.57 -12.53
C ASP A 283 33.30 1.85 -11.05
N VAL A 284 32.98 0.80 -10.30
CA VAL A 284 32.76 0.82 -8.85
C VAL A 284 33.81 -0.05 -8.15
N SER A 285 34.34 0.41 -7.02
CA SER A 285 35.09 -0.44 -6.08
C SER A 285 34.52 -0.34 -4.67
N ILE A 286 34.50 -1.47 -3.96
CA ILE A 286 34.09 -1.58 -2.55
C ILE A 286 35.27 -1.44 -1.56
N ASN A 287 36.48 -1.18 -2.05
CA ASN A 287 37.70 -0.98 -1.26
C ASN A 287 38.35 0.40 -1.51
N GLY A 288 37.57 1.37 -1.98
CA GLY A 288 38.07 2.65 -2.46
C GLY A 288 39.07 2.51 -3.62
N ALA A 289 40.01 3.45 -3.71
CA ALA A 289 41.01 3.50 -4.79
C ALA A 289 41.94 2.26 -4.88
N ALA A 290 41.92 1.35 -3.91
CA ALA A 290 42.73 0.13 -3.93
C ALA A 290 42.22 -0.95 -4.91
N GLY A 291 40.94 -0.89 -5.32
CA GLY A 291 40.33 -1.89 -6.19
C GLY A 291 40.02 -3.23 -5.49
N PRO A 292 39.60 -4.27 -6.23
CA PRO A 292 39.39 -4.28 -7.68
C PRO A 292 38.24 -3.37 -8.11
N TRP A 293 38.21 -3.05 -9.40
CA TRP A 293 37.18 -2.22 -10.03
C TRP A 293 36.24 -3.10 -10.86
N THR A 294 34.94 -2.90 -10.71
CA THR A 294 33.88 -3.56 -11.48
C THR A 294 33.32 -2.54 -12.47
N ASN A 295 33.44 -2.81 -13.77
CA ASN A 295 32.85 -1.96 -14.80
C ASN A 295 31.33 -2.11 -14.81
N ILE A 296 30.63 -1.00 -14.61
CA ILE A 296 29.15 -0.94 -14.62
C ILE A 296 28.62 -0.31 -15.92
N TRP A 297 29.46 0.46 -16.61
CA TRP A 297 29.09 1.15 -17.84
C TRP A 297 30.31 1.34 -18.72
N ARG A 298 30.16 1.05 -20.01
CA ARG A 298 31.18 1.23 -21.03
C ARG A 298 30.56 1.77 -22.31
N LYS A 299 31.16 2.80 -22.90
CA LYS A 299 30.88 3.22 -24.29
C LYS A 299 32.19 3.37 -25.07
N THR A 300 32.10 3.14 -26.37
CA THR A 300 33.20 3.32 -27.34
C THR A 300 32.67 4.03 -28.59
N GLY A 301 33.48 4.87 -29.23
CA GLY A 301 33.08 5.56 -30.47
C GLY A 301 32.36 6.89 -30.22
N GLN A 302 31.05 6.99 -30.48
CA GLN A 302 30.32 8.26 -30.36
C GLN A 302 28.97 8.07 -29.66
N TYR A 303 28.64 8.98 -28.74
CA TYR A 303 27.45 8.97 -27.91
C TYR A 303 27.16 10.41 -27.51
N ARG A 304 26.40 11.12 -28.36
CA ARG A 304 26.28 12.58 -28.30
C ARG A 304 25.24 13.01 -27.26
N GLY A 305 25.64 13.92 -26.38
CA GLY A 305 24.76 14.52 -25.39
C GLY A 305 23.82 15.60 -25.95
N PRO A 306 22.89 16.11 -25.13
CA PRO A 306 22.72 15.78 -23.71
C PRO A 306 22.03 14.41 -23.53
N ILE A 307 22.65 13.53 -22.76
CA ILE A 307 22.10 12.24 -22.35
C ILE A 307 22.26 12.13 -20.83
N ALA A 308 21.21 11.74 -20.13
CA ALA A 308 21.27 11.32 -18.73
C ALA A 308 21.33 9.79 -18.68
N GLU A 309 22.24 9.25 -17.88
CA GLU A 309 22.36 7.83 -17.55
C GLU A 309 21.96 7.65 -16.08
N ALA A 310 21.26 6.56 -15.78
CA ALA A 310 20.93 6.13 -14.41
C ALA A 310 21.30 4.65 -14.30
N ILE A 311 22.16 4.32 -13.34
CA ILE A 311 22.72 2.97 -13.18
C ILE A 311 22.49 2.52 -11.74
N ASP A 312 21.73 1.45 -11.58
CA ASP A 312 21.62 0.70 -10.33
C ASP A 312 22.94 -0.05 -10.06
N ILE A 313 23.52 0.18 -8.88
CA ILE A 313 24.74 -0.48 -8.40
C ILE A 313 24.50 -1.29 -7.10
N THR A 314 23.25 -1.44 -6.68
CA THR A 314 22.81 -2.09 -5.44
C THR A 314 23.54 -3.41 -5.19
N ALA A 315 23.53 -4.31 -6.18
CA ALA A 315 24.13 -5.64 -6.09
C ALA A 315 25.67 -5.66 -5.97
N ILE A 316 26.35 -4.51 -6.16
CA ILE A 316 27.80 -4.34 -6.02
C ILE A 316 28.13 -3.61 -4.72
N ALA A 317 27.32 -2.62 -4.33
CA ALA A 317 27.70 -1.60 -3.36
C ALA A 317 26.96 -1.66 -2.01
N ALA A 318 25.76 -2.24 -1.96
CA ALA A 318 24.98 -2.31 -0.72
C ALA A 318 25.72 -3.11 0.36
N GLY A 319 25.71 -2.60 1.60
CA GLY A 319 26.41 -3.22 2.73
C GLY A 319 27.90 -2.84 2.84
N HIS A 320 28.47 -2.07 1.91
CA HIS A 320 29.89 -1.69 1.93
C HIS A 320 30.12 -0.23 2.35
N SER A 321 31.06 -0.01 3.27
CA SER A 321 31.37 1.34 3.81
C SER A 321 32.51 2.08 3.12
N ASN A 322 33.16 1.45 2.14
CA ASN A 322 34.33 1.98 1.43
C ASN A 322 34.11 1.99 -0.09
N VAL A 323 32.93 2.43 -0.53
CA VAL A 323 32.55 2.45 -1.94
C VAL A 323 33.12 3.69 -2.63
N MET A 324 33.69 3.51 -3.82
CA MET A 324 34.19 4.60 -4.66
C MET A 324 33.80 4.34 -6.11
N ILE A 325 33.45 5.42 -6.81
CA ILE A 325 33.11 5.42 -8.23
C ILE A 325 34.26 6.10 -8.97
N ARG A 326 34.63 5.59 -10.14
CA ARG A 326 35.57 6.28 -11.04
C ARG A 326 35.04 6.42 -12.46
N PHE A 327 35.41 7.52 -13.09
CA PHE A 327 35.22 7.78 -14.52
C PHE A 327 36.59 7.63 -15.20
N HIS A 328 36.79 6.54 -15.93
CA HIS A 328 38.07 6.16 -16.53
C HIS A 328 38.05 6.39 -18.04
N ASN A 329 38.99 7.18 -18.53
CA ASN A 329 39.17 7.51 -19.94
C ASN A 329 40.59 7.15 -20.38
N TYR A 330 40.74 6.22 -21.31
CA TYR A 330 42.03 5.79 -21.84
C TYR A 330 41.98 5.60 -23.35
N ASN A 331 42.86 6.32 -24.06
CA ASN A 331 42.80 6.51 -25.51
C ASN A 331 44.17 6.76 -26.13
N GLU A 332 44.29 6.40 -27.40
CA GLU A 332 45.38 6.87 -28.27
C GLU A 332 45.34 8.41 -28.42
N ASP A 333 46.47 8.97 -28.87
CA ASP A 333 46.65 10.41 -29.00
C ASP A 333 45.72 11.04 -30.05
N CYS A 334 45.25 12.26 -29.75
CA CYS A 334 44.48 13.10 -30.67
C CYS A 334 43.14 12.48 -31.14
N THR A 335 42.47 11.70 -30.28
CA THR A 335 41.28 10.89 -30.64
C THR A 335 39.94 11.60 -30.44
N GLY A 336 39.72 12.26 -29.30
CA GLY A 336 38.46 12.95 -29.03
C GLY A 336 38.28 13.44 -27.60
N TRP A 337 37.04 13.43 -27.10
CA TRP A 337 36.70 13.92 -25.77
C TRP A 337 35.49 13.22 -25.15
N TRP A 338 35.41 13.28 -23.82
CA TRP A 338 34.27 12.86 -23.01
C TRP A 338 33.97 13.93 -21.96
N GLN A 339 32.72 14.38 -21.90
CA GLN A 339 32.17 15.29 -20.89
C GLN A 339 31.28 14.52 -19.92
N VAL A 340 31.37 14.84 -18.63
CA VAL A 340 30.52 14.33 -17.54
C VAL A 340 30.07 15.51 -16.68
N ASP A 341 28.81 15.47 -16.23
CA ASP A 341 28.15 16.59 -15.56
C ASP A 341 26.99 16.08 -14.69
N ASP A 342 26.49 16.91 -13.76
CA ASP A 342 25.39 16.59 -12.82
C ASP A 342 25.45 15.16 -12.24
N ILE A 343 26.58 14.80 -11.61
CA ILE A 343 26.75 13.49 -10.98
C ILE A 343 26.01 13.49 -9.64
N VAL A 344 25.02 12.61 -9.52
CA VAL A 344 24.29 12.37 -8.27
C VAL A 344 24.44 10.90 -7.88
N ILE A 345 24.76 10.65 -6.62
CA ILE A 345 24.71 9.29 -6.04
C ILE A 345 23.69 9.33 -4.91
N THR A 346 22.62 8.58 -5.12
CA THR A 346 21.54 8.40 -4.14
C THR A 346 21.53 6.96 -3.64
N GLY A 347 21.01 6.78 -2.44
CA GLY A 347 20.53 5.48 -2.02
C GLY A 347 19.33 5.61 -1.10
N ILE A 348 18.53 4.56 -1.09
CA ILE A 348 17.41 4.37 -0.18
C ILE A 348 17.94 3.68 1.07
N CYS A 349 17.62 4.17 2.25
CA CYS A 349 18.01 3.51 3.50
C CYS A 349 17.33 2.13 3.64
N SER A 350 18.03 1.10 4.12
CA SER A 350 17.45 -0.26 4.26
C SER A 350 17.09 -0.66 5.68
N ALA A 351 17.49 0.12 6.69
CA ALA A 351 17.19 -0.18 8.09
C ALA A 351 15.84 0.42 8.51
N PHE A 352 15.02 -0.40 9.16
CA PHE A 352 13.83 0.03 9.88
C PHE A 352 14.15 0.24 11.36
N TYR A 353 13.57 1.29 11.93
CA TYR A 353 13.57 1.56 13.35
C TYR A 353 12.13 1.74 13.82
N TYR A 354 11.85 1.38 15.06
CA TYR A 354 10.52 1.25 15.63
C TYR A 354 10.41 2.22 16.79
N ARG A 355 9.28 2.92 16.89
CA ARG A 355 9.13 4.00 17.86
C ARG A 355 9.13 3.42 19.27
N ASP A 356 9.94 4.03 20.15
CA ASP A 356 10.07 3.73 21.58
C ASP A 356 9.55 4.98 22.32
N SER A 357 8.30 4.93 22.76
CA SER A 357 7.57 6.06 23.33
C SER A 357 7.70 6.15 24.85
N ASP A 358 7.93 5.03 25.53
CA ASP A 358 8.01 4.97 27.00
C ASP A 358 9.44 4.85 27.55
N GLY A 359 10.41 4.52 26.70
CA GLY A 359 11.85 4.57 26.98
C GLY A 359 12.46 3.26 27.47
N ASP A 360 11.83 2.11 27.27
CA ASP A 360 12.31 0.81 27.77
C ASP A 360 13.29 0.07 26.83
N SER A 361 13.53 0.62 25.63
CA SER A 361 14.38 0.10 24.54
C SER A 361 13.79 -1.01 23.66
N TYR A 362 12.52 -1.35 23.83
CA TYR A 362 11.71 -2.02 22.81
C TYR A 362 10.92 -0.96 22.01
N GLY A 363 10.42 -1.31 20.82
CA GLY A 363 9.63 -0.37 20.01
C GLY A 363 8.44 -1.02 19.33
N ASP A 364 7.42 -0.21 19.05
CA ASP A 364 6.15 -0.64 18.45
C ASP A 364 6.34 -1.18 17.02
N PRO A 365 6.07 -2.47 16.74
CA PRO A 365 6.19 -3.05 15.41
C PRO A 365 5.25 -2.41 14.37
N ASN A 366 4.21 -1.69 14.81
CA ASN A 366 3.25 -0.99 13.94
C ASN A 366 3.65 0.47 13.67
N ASN A 367 4.71 0.97 14.30
CA ASN A 367 5.20 2.35 14.17
C ASN A 367 6.67 2.38 13.75
N SER A 368 6.92 1.92 12.52
CA SER A 368 8.25 1.85 11.93
C SER A 368 8.58 3.06 11.05
N LEU A 369 9.82 3.53 11.11
CA LEU A 369 10.42 4.53 10.24
C LEU A 369 11.67 3.94 9.59
N GLN A 370 11.78 4.04 8.27
CA GLN A 370 12.99 3.65 7.54
C GLN A 370 14.02 4.79 7.60
N ALA A 371 15.27 4.50 7.97
CA ALA A 371 16.32 5.50 8.08
C ALA A 371 17.73 4.90 7.93
N CYS A 372 18.72 5.73 7.57
CA CYS A 372 20.11 5.28 7.38
C CYS A 372 20.89 5.21 8.70
N SER A 373 20.30 5.72 9.79
CA SER A 373 20.83 5.73 11.15
C SER A 373 19.66 5.89 12.12
N GLN A 374 19.75 5.26 13.30
CA GLN A 374 18.72 5.27 14.34
C GLN A 374 18.25 6.70 14.68
N PRO A 375 16.98 7.05 14.44
CA PRO A 375 16.40 8.32 14.87
C PRO A 375 16.26 8.42 16.39
N GLU A 376 16.17 9.64 16.93
CA GLU A 376 15.87 9.86 18.34
C GLU A 376 14.43 9.43 18.66
N GLY A 377 14.23 8.65 19.73
CA GLY A 377 12.92 8.08 20.09
C GLY A 377 12.50 6.86 19.25
N TYR A 378 13.45 6.23 18.55
CA TYR A 378 13.25 4.97 17.84
C TYR A 378 14.38 3.99 18.17
N VAL A 379 14.12 2.69 18.10
CA VAL A 379 15.06 1.58 18.34
C VAL A 379 15.02 0.55 17.21
N SER A 380 16.00 -0.34 17.12
CA SER A 380 16.01 -1.40 16.08
C SER A 380 15.22 -2.66 16.47
N ASP A 381 14.81 -2.77 17.73
CA ASP A 381 14.02 -3.89 18.25
C ASP A 381 12.53 -3.57 18.13
N ASN A 382 11.74 -4.47 17.53
CA ASN A 382 10.33 -4.27 17.25
C ASN A 382 9.42 -5.17 18.08
N THR A 383 9.93 -5.68 19.18
CA THR A 383 9.24 -6.73 19.96
C THR A 383 8.36 -6.18 21.08
N ASP A 384 8.16 -4.86 21.18
CA ASP A 384 7.27 -4.29 22.18
C ASP A 384 5.82 -4.75 22.00
N CYS A 385 5.14 -4.94 23.13
CA CYS A 385 3.75 -5.32 23.21
C CYS A 385 2.83 -4.24 23.81
N ASP A 386 3.37 -3.21 24.46
CA ASP A 386 2.62 -2.02 24.89
C ASP A 386 3.58 -0.82 25.05
N ASP A 387 3.92 -0.19 23.92
CA ASP A 387 4.73 1.04 23.78
C ASP A 387 4.17 2.26 24.56
N SER A 388 3.13 2.09 25.38
CA SER A 388 2.68 3.10 26.34
C SER A 388 3.11 2.81 27.78
N ASN A 389 3.81 1.70 28.03
CA ASN A 389 4.03 1.13 29.35
C ASN A 389 5.29 0.23 29.45
N SER A 390 6.44 0.84 29.73
CA SER A 390 7.78 0.27 30.01
C SER A 390 7.89 -0.91 30.99
N SER A 391 6.78 -1.36 31.57
CA SER A 391 6.68 -2.59 32.37
C SER A 391 6.09 -3.79 31.59
N ILE A 392 5.68 -3.60 30.34
CA ILE A 392 4.95 -4.56 29.49
C ILE A 392 5.68 -4.71 28.14
N ASN A 393 6.72 -5.54 28.15
CA ASN A 393 7.60 -5.86 27.03
C ASN A 393 7.94 -7.37 27.02
N PRO A 394 8.73 -7.90 26.06
CA PRO A 394 9.08 -9.33 26.02
C PRO A 394 9.81 -9.87 27.24
N ALA A 395 10.44 -9.02 28.04
CA ALA A 395 11.12 -9.39 29.27
C ALA A 395 10.22 -9.31 30.53
N THR A 396 8.96 -8.89 30.39
CA THR A 396 8.02 -8.75 31.51
C THR A 396 7.82 -10.05 32.28
N LEU A 397 7.98 -9.94 33.59
CA LEU A 397 7.79 -11.00 34.56
C LEU A 397 6.39 -10.91 35.15
N TRP A 398 5.60 -11.97 34.93
CA TRP A 398 4.27 -12.15 35.48
C TRP A 398 4.32 -13.15 36.62
N TYR A 399 3.96 -12.72 37.83
CA TYR A 399 3.98 -13.51 39.06
C TYR A 399 2.58 -14.04 39.34
N PRO A 400 2.40 -15.33 39.69
CA PRO A 400 1.08 -15.87 39.98
C PRO A 400 0.53 -15.21 41.25
N ASP A 401 -0.75 -14.92 41.21
CA ASP A 401 -1.60 -14.35 42.27
C ASP A 401 -2.77 -15.32 42.39
N ALA A 402 -2.68 -16.25 43.33
CA ALA A 402 -3.56 -17.40 43.45
C ALA A 402 -4.72 -17.23 44.44
N ASP A 403 -4.73 -16.15 45.23
CA ASP A 403 -5.83 -15.77 46.11
C ASP A 403 -6.59 -14.48 45.69
N GLU A 404 -6.16 -13.86 44.58
CA GLU A 404 -6.78 -12.73 43.89
C GLU A 404 -6.70 -11.38 44.65
N ASP A 405 -5.65 -11.16 45.45
CA ASP A 405 -5.46 -9.92 46.22
C ASP A 405 -4.68 -8.79 45.49
N GLY A 406 -4.03 -9.11 44.35
CA GLY A 406 -3.24 -8.18 43.54
C GLY A 406 -1.73 -8.18 43.82
N TYR A 407 -1.25 -9.06 44.70
CA TYR A 407 0.15 -9.31 44.99
C TYR A 407 0.49 -10.75 44.54
N GLY A 408 1.61 -10.90 43.84
CA GLY A 408 2.03 -12.18 43.28
C GLY A 408 3.27 -12.75 43.95
N ASN A 409 3.41 -14.06 43.84
CA ASN A 409 4.46 -14.86 44.46
C ASN A 409 5.85 -14.61 43.84
N PRO A 410 6.83 -14.02 44.56
CA PRO A 410 8.16 -13.74 44.00
C PRO A 410 8.99 -14.97 43.64
N VAL A 411 8.59 -16.17 44.06
CA VAL A 411 9.33 -17.42 43.81
C VAL A 411 9.07 -17.97 42.40
N PHE A 412 7.93 -17.61 41.78
CA PHE A 412 7.51 -18.10 40.47
C PHE A 412 7.18 -16.93 39.55
N ALA A 413 7.66 -16.98 38.31
CA ALA A 413 7.32 -16.00 37.30
C ALA A 413 7.30 -16.62 35.90
N LEU A 414 6.44 -16.09 35.04
CA LEU A 414 6.43 -16.35 33.60
C LEU A 414 6.95 -15.12 32.86
N VAL A 415 7.89 -15.32 31.93
CA VAL A 415 8.38 -14.26 31.03
C VAL A 415 7.54 -14.30 29.76
N GLN A 416 6.75 -13.26 29.51
CA GLN A 416 6.00 -13.08 28.26
C GLN A 416 5.38 -11.68 28.17
N CYS A 417 5.18 -11.19 26.95
CA CYS A 417 4.51 -9.94 26.62
C CYS A 417 3.14 -9.77 27.31
N THR A 418 2.20 -10.66 27.04
CA THR A 418 0.82 -10.54 27.49
C THR A 418 0.59 -11.22 28.84
N GLN A 419 -0.24 -10.60 29.69
CA GLN A 419 -0.70 -11.17 30.95
C GLN A 419 -1.21 -12.62 30.75
N PRO A 420 -0.65 -13.61 31.46
CA PRO A 420 -1.10 -14.99 31.35
C PRO A 420 -2.57 -15.13 31.81
N ILE A 421 -3.43 -15.67 30.95
CA ILE A 421 -4.86 -15.85 31.23
C ILE A 421 -5.10 -17.27 31.76
N GLY A 422 -5.55 -17.38 33.01
CA GLY A 422 -5.97 -18.64 33.63
C GLY A 422 -6.03 -18.54 35.15
N PRO A 423 -6.26 -19.66 35.85
CA PRO A 423 -5.98 -19.82 37.28
C PRO A 423 -4.57 -20.43 37.51
N PRO A 424 -3.76 -19.91 38.45
CA PRO A 424 -3.97 -18.65 39.16
C PRO A 424 -3.93 -17.45 38.21
N SER A 425 -4.48 -16.31 38.65
CA SER A 425 -4.22 -15.01 38.02
C SER A 425 -2.73 -14.69 38.04
N TYR A 426 -2.32 -13.67 37.31
CA TYR A 426 -0.94 -13.18 37.34
C TYR A 426 -0.89 -11.66 37.37
N VAL A 427 0.08 -11.11 38.11
CA VAL A 427 0.28 -9.67 38.29
C VAL A 427 1.76 -9.30 38.13
N LEU A 428 2.05 -8.01 37.97
CA LEU A 428 3.43 -7.48 37.93
C LEU A 428 4.06 -7.31 39.32
N ASN A 429 3.23 -7.14 40.34
CA ASN A 429 3.64 -6.92 41.72
C ASN A 429 4.06 -8.25 42.35
N ASN A 430 5.31 -8.36 42.79
CA ASN A 430 5.87 -9.61 43.32
C ASN A 430 6.11 -9.61 44.83
N THR A 431 5.40 -8.75 45.57
CA THR A 431 5.75 -8.46 46.97
C THR A 431 4.96 -9.24 48.00
N ASP A 432 4.16 -10.21 47.57
CA ASP A 432 3.35 -11.08 48.43
C ASP A 432 4.19 -11.89 49.44
N TYR A 433 3.64 -12.13 50.64
CA TYR A 433 4.21 -13.00 51.66
C TYR A 433 3.58 -14.40 51.72
N ASP A 434 2.33 -14.63 51.29
CA ASP A 434 1.69 -15.96 51.21
C ASP A 434 0.50 -15.99 50.21
N ASP A 435 0.82 -16.41 48.98
CA ASP A 435 0.01 -16.61 47.75
C ASP A 435 -1.14 -17.64 47.89
N ASN A 436 -1.72 -17.76 49.08
CA ASN A 436 -2.84 -18.63 49.43
C ASN A 436 -3.75 -18.02 50.54
N ASP A 437 -3.41 -16.84 51.09
CA ASP A 437 -4.18 -16.12 52.10
C ASP A 437 -4.20 -14.61 51.77
N PRO A 438 -5.31 -14.07 51.23
CA PRO A 438 -5.42 -12.71 50.67
C PRO A 438 -5.46 -11.60 51.74
N ASN A 439 -4.86 -11.88 52.89
CA ASN A 439 -4.63 -11.00 54.03
C ASN A 439 -3.13 -10.88 54.37
N ILE A 440 -2.26 -11.67 53.73
CA ILE A 440 -0.83 -11.81 54.07
C ILE A 440 0.07 -11.10 53.04
N TYR A 441 -0.18 -9.81 52.80
CA TYR A 441 0.59 -8.99 51.86
C TYR A 441 1.13 -7.69 52.51
N PRO A 442 2.10 -7.00 51.88
CA PRO A 442 2.62 -5.71 52.36
C PRO A 442 1.53 -4.64 52.43
N GLY A 443 1.13 -4.27 53.65
CA GLY A 443 0.07 -3.27 53.88
C GLY A 443 -1.31 -3.86 54.14
N GLY A 444 -1.44 -5.20 54.15
CA GLY A 444 -2.63 -5.90 54.59
C GLY A 444 -2.90 -5.79 56.10
N PRO A 445 -3.90 -6.54 56.60
CA PRO A 445 -4.28 -6.58 58.01
C PRO A 445 -3.11 -6.79 58.99
N ALA A 446 -2.87 -5.79 59.85
CA ALA A 446 -1.74 -5.81 60.79
C ALA A 446 -1.98 -6.61 62.08
N VAL A 447 -3.16 -7.22 62.24
CA VAL A 447 -3.59 -7.98 63.42
C VAL A 447 -4.32 -9.25 62.99
N ARG A 448 -4.11 -10.37 63.68
CA ARG A 448 -4.90 -11.60 63.51
C ARG A 448 -5.24 -12.30 64.82
N ILE A 449 -6.38 -12.97 64.87
CA ILE A 449 -6.71 -13.91 65.95
C ILE A 449 -6.11 -15.28 65.59
N ALA A 450 -5.21 -15.80 66.43
CA ALA A 450 -4.41 -16.99 66.17
C ALA A 450 -5.14 -18.31 66.52
N ILE A 451 -6.30 -18.52 65.89
CA ILE A 451 -7.10 -19.75 65.96
C ILE A 451 -6.85 -20.65 64.74
N THR A 452 -7.47 -21.85 64.69
CA THR A 452 -7.27 -22.88 63.65
C THR A 452 -7.41 -22.37 62.20
N THR A 453 -8.27 -21.38 61.99
CA THR A 453 -8.37 -20.62 60.74
C THR A 453 -8.26 -19.15 61.16
N PRO A 454 -7.11 -18.49 60.97
CA PRO A 454 -6.90 -17.13 61.45
C PRO A 454 -7.98 -16.18 60.92
N SER A 455 -8.29 -15.17 61.72
CA SER A 455 -9.19 -14.07 61.34
C SER A 455 -8.42 -12.76 61.43
N TYR A 456 -8.44 -11.98 60.36
CA TYR A 456 -7.55 -10.83 60.16
C TYR A 456 -8.30 -9.49 60.33
N TYR A 457 -7.60 -8.50 60.88
CA TYR A 457 -8.13 -7.19 61.24
C TYR A 457 -7.08 -6.10 61.06
N PHE A 458 -7.52 -4.88 60.75
CA PHE A 458 -6.63 -3.72 60.62
C PHE A 458 -6.32 -3.04 61.97
N THR A 459 -7.11 -3.30 63.02
CA THR A 459 -7.00 -2.64 64.33
C THR A 459 -7.02 -3.65 65.48
N LEU A 460 -6.37 -3.29 66.59
CA LEU A 460 -6.36 -4.09 67.82
C LEU A 460 -7.74 -4.12 68.48
N GLN A 461 -8.52 -3.03 68.41
CA GLN A 461 -9.88 -3.01 68.94
C GLN A 461 -10.80 -3.99 68.20
N GLU A 462 -10.77 -4.01 66.86
CA GLU A 462 -11.66 -4.88 66.08
C GLU A 462 -11.34 -6.36 66.28
N ALA A 463 -10.05 -6.71 66.34
CA ALA A 463 -9.60 -8.05 66.71
C ALA A 463 -10.04 -8.40 68.15
N TYR A 464 -9.89 -7.47 69.09
CA TYR A 464 -10.37 -7.67 70.47
C TYR A 464 -11.87 -7.92 70.51
N ASP A 465 -12.68 -7.12 69.83
CA ASP A 465 -14.15 -7.22 69.88
C ASP A 465 -14.64 -8.59 69.37
N ASN A 466 -13.99 -9.14 68.33
CA ASN A 466 -14.34 -10.42 67.72
C ASN A 466 -13.76 -11.66 68.43
N ALA A 467 -12.65 -11.55 69.17
CA ALA A 467 -12.00 -12.69 69.82
C ALA A 467 -12.85 -13.42 70.87
N GLY A 468 -12.65 -14.73 71.00
CA GLY A 468 -13.25 -15.59 72.05
C GLY A 468 -12.56 -15.47 73.41
N ASP A 469 -13.13 -16.13 74.43
CA ASP A 469 -12.49 -16.22 75.76
C ASP A 469 -11.36 -17.25 75.74
N GLY A 470 -10.13 -16.77 75.95
CA GLY A 470 -8.90 -17.57 75.88
C GLY A 470 -8.09 -17.41 74.59
N ASP A 471 -8.56 -16.61 73.62
CA ASP A 471 -7.89 -16.44 72.32
C ASP A 471 -6.62 -15.56 72.42
N THR A 472 -5.67 -15.85 71.53
CA THR A 472 -4.47 -15.04 71.30
C THR A 472 -4.65 -14.15 70.07
N ILE A 473 -4.33 -12.86 70.23
CA ILE A 473 -4.29 -11.86 69.17
C ILE A 473 -2.83 -11.56 68.84
N GLN A 474 -2.39 -11.89 67.63
CA GLN A 474 -1.06 -11.61 67.12
C GLN A 474 -1.07 -10.31 66.30
N CYS A 475 -0.01 -9.52 66.37
CA CYS A 475 0.08 -8.26 65.63
C CYS A 475 1.51 -7.94 65.16
N LEU A 476 1.59 -7.29 64.00
CA LEU A 476 2.84 -6.97 63.32
C LEU A 476 3.72 -6.01 64.14
N ALA A 477 5.03 -6.03 63.87
CA ALA A 477 6.01 -5.09 64.40
C ALA A 477 5.82 -3.66 63.84
N SER A 478 4.70 -3.03 64.20
CA SER A 478 4.25 -1.72 63.70
C SER A 478 3.73 -0.82 64.83
N THR A 479 3.37 0.42 64.49
CA THR A 479 2.74 1.38 65.41
C THR A 479 1.24 1.46 65.17
N PHE A 480 0.46 1.07 66.17
CA PHE A 480 -0.99 1.13 66.22
C PHE A 480 -1.40 2.46 66.89
N ALA A 481 -1.86 3.41 66.08
CA ALA A 481 -2.30 4.73 66.52
C ALA A 481 -3.81 4.73 66.86
N GLU A 482 -4.19 3.96 67.88
CA GLU A 482 -5.58 3.74 68.30
C GLU A 482 -5.75 3.77 69.82
N ASN A 483 -7.00 3.85 70.30
CA ASN A 483 -7.33 3.61 71.71
C ASN A 483 -7.95 2.22 71.83
N LEU A 484 -7.61 1.48 72.89
CA LEU A 484 -8.05 0.10 73.11
C LEU A 484 -8.89 -0.01 74.39
N SER A 485 -10.16 -0.39 74.27
CA SER A 485 -11.09 -0.67 75.37
C SER A 485 -11.22 -2.17 75.59
N ILE A 486 -10.83 -2.62 76.79
CA ILE A 486 -10.92 -4.00 77.27
C ILE A 486 -12.05 -4.08 78.30
N ASP A 487 -13.28 -4.26 77.82
CA ASP A 487 -14.53 -4.19 78.63
C ASP A 487 -15.46 -5.43 78.51
N ILE A 488 -15.21 -6.35 77.57
CA ILE A 488 -15.97 -7.59 77.37
C ILE A 488 -15.45 -8.73 78.26
N ASN A 489 -16.33 -9.64 78.71
CA ASN A 489 -16.02 -10.70 79.68
C ASN A 489 -15.25 -11.90 79.10
N LYS A 490 -14.03 -11.62 78.63
CA LYS A 490 -13.08 -12.57 78.06
C LYS A 490 -11.65 -12.28 78.52
N SER A 491 -10.85 -13.33 78.55
CA SER A 491 -9.41 -13.36 78.81
C SER A 491 -8.71 -13.39 77.45
N ILE A 492 -7.80 -12.45 77.20
CA ILE A 492 -7.11 -12.31 75.90
C ILE A 492 -5.61 -12.14 76.13
N THR A 493 -4.82 -12.76 75.26
CA THR A 493 -3.38 -12.54 75.13
C THR A 493 -3.11 -11.72 73.87
N PHE A 494 -2.39 -10.60 73.98
CA PHE A 494 -1.83 -9.90 72.82
C PHE A 494 -0.34 -10.23 72.67
N GLU A 495 0.05 -10.74 71.52
CA GLU A 495 1.43 -11.04 71.15
C GLU A 495 1.87 -10.09 70.02
N GLY A 496 2.79 -9.18 70.33
CA GLY A 496 3.32 -8.20 69.38
C GLY A 496 4.60 -8.62 68.66
N GLY A 497 4.99 -7.81 67.69
CA GLY A 497 6.32 -7.83 67.08
C GLY A 497 6.52 -8.80 65.92
N TYR A 498 5.44 -9.29 65.30
CA TYR A 498 5.51 -10.23 64.17
C TYR A 498 6.02 -9.62 62.86
N ASP A 499 6.60 -10.45 62.01
CA ASP A 499 6.82 -10.21 60.57
C ASP A 499 5.51 -10.29 59.78
N GLY A 500 5.51 -9.80 58.53
CA GLY A 500 4.34 -9.77 57.64
C GLY A 500 3.50 -11.06 57.60
N PRO A 501 4.09 -12.25 57.37
CA PRO A 501 3.36 -13.52 57.40
C PRO A 501 3.03 -14.06 58.79
N PHE A 502 3.26 -13.29 59.86
CA PHE A 502 3.08 -13.69 61.25
C PHE A 502 3.75 -15.04 61.58
N SER A 503 4.94 -15.26 61.03
CA SER A 503 5.74 -16.48 61.19
C SER A 503 6.70 -16.37 62.38
N SER A 504 7.22 -15.18 62.64
CA SER A 504 8.39 -14.93 63.47
C SER A 504 8.30 -13.57 64.17
N ILE A 505 8.74 -13.50 65.42
CA ILE A 505 8.86 -12.23 66.15
C ILE A 505 10.17 -11.54 65.72
N VAL A 506 10.05 -10.43 65.00
CA VAL A 506 11.15 -9.61 64.46
C VAL A 506 11.36 -8.29 65.21
N GLY A 507 10.42 -7.90 66.07
CA GLY A 507 10.50 -6.63 66.79
C GLY A 507 9.53 -6.52 67.96
N LYS A 508 8.88 -5.37 68.08
CA LYS A 508 7.81 -5.08 69.03
C LYS A 508 6.70 -4.30 68.35
N SER A 509 5.46 -4.51 68.80
CA SER A 509 4.33 -3.66 68.43
C SER A 509 4.25 -2.47 69.38
N ILE A 510 3.87 -1.30 68.87
CA ILE A 510 3.73 -0.07 69.66
C ILE A 510 2.25 0.33 69.66
N LEU A 511 1.60 0.36 70.82
CA LEU A 511 0.30 1.03 70.97
C LEU A 511 0.55 2.49 71.37
N ASN A 512 0.15 3.42 70.52
CA ASN A 512 0.32 4.87 70.71
C ASN A 512 -1.07 5.50 70.92
N GLY A 513 -1.54 5.49 72.17
CA GLY A 513 -2.92 5.85 72.52
C GLY A 513 -3.36 5.26 73.86
N ASN A 514 -4.61 5.50 74.25
CA ASN A 514 -5.10 5.12 75.57
C ASN A 514 -5.58 3.65 75.60
N MET A 515 -5.03 2.85 76.52
CA MET A 515 -5.58 1.54 76.88
C MET A 515 -6.46 1.67 78.14
N THR A 516 -7.72 1.26 78.04
CA THR A 516 -8.69 1.24 79.16
C THR A 516 -9.07 -0.20 79.50
N ILE A 517 -8.87 -0.62 80.75
CA ILE A 517 -9.13 -2.00 81.19
C ILE A 517 -10.16 -1.98 82.32
N THR A 518 -11.31 -2.64 82.13
CA THR A 518 -12.39 -2.67 83.12
C THR A 518 -12.70 -4.10 83.58
N ASN A 519 -12.33 -4.44 84.83
CA ASN A 519 -12.66 -5.69 85.53
C ASN A 519 -12.16 -7.01 84.86
N ARG A 520 -10.97 -7.04 84.25
CA ARG A 520 -10.44 -8.22 83.53
C ARG A 520 -8.95 -8.50 83.77
N ILE A 521 -8.51 -9.69 83.33
CA ILE A 521 -7.11 -10.07 83.15
C ILE A 521 -6.75 -9.83 81.68
N LEU A 522 -5.60 -9.21 81.44
CA LEU A 522 -5.02 -8.96 80.12
C LEU A 522 -3.58 -9.45 80.15
N ALA A 523 -3.18 -10.27 79.17
CA ALA A 523 -1.78 -10.61 78.93
C ALA A 523 -1.27 -9.82 77.71
N ILE A 524 -0.08 -9.23 77.83
CA ILE A 524 0.60 -8.50 76.75
C ILE A 524 2.06 -8.98 76.66
N GLU A 525 2.48 -9.37 75.46
CA GLU A 525 3.84 -9.81 75.15
C GLU A 525 4.39 -9.03 73.96
N ASN A 526 5.68 -8.68 74.00
CA ASN A 526 6.37 -7.93 72.92
C ASN A 526 5.74 -6.58 72.52
N PHE A 527 5.02 -5.94 73.44
CA PHE A 527 4.49 -4.60 73.26
C PHE A 527 5.38 -3.48 73.83
N VAL A 528 5.19 -2.29 73.28
CA VAL A 528 5.48 -0.99 73.90
C VAL A 528 4.16 -0.23 74.00
N LEU A 529 3.87 0.33 75.18
CA LEU A 529 2.75 1.25 75.38
C LEU A 529 3.33 2.67 75.45
N GLN A 530 2.79 3.60 74.66
CA GLN A 530 3.31 4.96 74.49
C GLN A 530 2.22 6.03 74.68
#